data_AF-A0A536YRL3-F1
#
_entry.id   AF-A0A536YRL3-F1
#
_cell.length_a   1.000
_cell.length_b   1.000
_cell.length_c   1.000
_cell.angle_alpha   90.00
_cell.angle_beta   90.00
_cell.angle_gamma   90.00
#
_symmetry.space_group_name_H-M   'P 1'
#
loop_
_entity.id
_entity.type
_entity.pdbx_description
1 polymer ?
#
loop_
_entity_poly.entity_id
_entity_poly.type
_entity_poly.pdbx_seq_one_letter_code
_entity_poly.pdbx_strand_id
1 'polypeptide(L)'
;MTHPPDHSQQPANAHWTTLYSPDEGATAGFGAKLAAGIGPGMRIYLRGDLGSGKTTLIRGLLRALGVKDTVKSPSYALVELYVVSRLNLYHFDFY
;
A
#
# COMPACT_ATOMS: atom_id res chain seq x y z
N MET A 1 -9.20 -2.76 30.60
CA MET A 1 -8.12 -1.88 30.11
C MET A 1 -7.19 -2.72 29.26
N THR A 2 -7.35 -2.67 27.93
CA THR A 2 -6.47 -3.39 26.98
C THR A 2 -5.33 -2.46 26.57
N HIS A 3 -4.10 -2.89 26.82
CA HIS A 3 -2.89 -2.20 26.36
C HIS A 3 -2.89 -2.14 24.82
N PRO A 4 -2.50 -1.02 24.18
CA PRO A 4 -2.34 -0.99 22.73
C PRO A 4 -1.21 -1.96 22.31
N PRO A 5 -1.35 -2.63 21.15
CA PRO A 5 -0.32 -3.53 20.65
C PRO A 5 0.99 -2.76 20.43
N ASP A 6 2.09 -3.31 20.96
CA ASP A 6 3.43 -2.80 20.75
C ASP A 6 3.83 -2.97 19.27
N HIS A 7 3.97 -1.84 18.56
CA HIS A 7 4.35 -1.79 17.15
C HIS A 7 5.86 -1.67 16.93
N SER A 8 6.68 -1.74 17.99
CA SER A 8 8.14 -1.60 17.91
C SER A 8 8.87 -2.91 17.60
N GLN A 9 8.18 -4.04 17.54
CA GLN A 9 8.80 -5.32 17.19
C GLN A 9 8.91 -5.51 15.68
N GLN A 10 10.14 -5.37 15.17
CA GLN A 10 10.55 -5.82 13.83
C GLN A 10 10.25 -7.33 13.71
N PRO A 11 9.60 -7.83 12.64
CA PRO A 11 9.32 -9.27 12.54
C PRO A 11 10.64 -10.06 12.52
N ALA A 12 10.76 -11.05 13.41
CA ALA A 12 11.96 -11.86 13.63
C ALA A 12 12.38 -12.74 12.42
N ASN A 13 11.64 -12.67 11.31
CA ASN A 13 11.79 -13.44 10.08
C ASN A 13 11.47 -12.59 8.83
N ALA A 14 12.12 -11.43 8.71
CA ALA A 14 11.99 -10.61 7.50
C ALA A 14 12.69 -11.28 6.31
N HIS A 15 11.95 -11.54 5.23
CA HIS A 15 12.51 -11.90 3.93
C HIS A 15 12.64 -10.64 3.08
N TRP A 16 13.83 -10.39 2.53
CA TRP A 16 14.07 -9.27 1.63
C TRP A 16 14.20 -9.75 0.20
N THR A 17 13.52 -9.04 -0.69
CA THR A 17 13.63 -9.23 -2.13
C THR A 17 13.80 -7.87 -2.78
N THR A 18 14.73 -7.77 -3.73
CA THR A 18 14.91 -6.59 -4.58
C THR A 18 14.28 -6.85 -5.93
N LEU A 19 13.44 -5.92 -6.38
CA LEU A 19 12.82 -5.95 -7.70
C LEU A 19 13.20 -4.67 -8.45
N TYR A 20 13.54 -4.81 -9.72
CA TYR A 20 13.79 -3.68 -10.60
C TYR A 20 12.50 -3.26 -11.31
N SER A 21 12.21 -1.96 -11.33
CA SER A 21 11.05 -1.37 -12.02
C SER A 21 11.53 -0.28 -12.98
N PRO A 22 11.57 -0.54 -14.29
CA PRO A 22 12.12 0.42 -15.27
C PRO A 22 11.22 1.62 -15.54
N ASP A 23 9.92 1.51 -15.28
CA ASP A 23 8.93 2.52 -15.64
C ASP A 23 7.67 2.49 -14.73
N GLU A 24 6.76 3.42 -14.99
CA GLU A 24 5.48 3.54 -14.27
C GLU A 24 4.61 2.29 -14.45
N GLY A 25 4.61 1.70 -15.66
CA GLY A 25 3.83 0.51 -16.00
C GLY A 25 4.30 -0.73 -15.24
N ALA A 26 5.61 -0.92 -15.11
CA ALA A 26 6.20 -1.99 -14.30
C ALA A 26 5.83 -1.84 -12.82
N THR A 27 5.85 -0.61 -12.30
CA THR A 27 5.45 -0.31 -10.91
C THR A 27 3.97 -0.60 -10.69
N ALA A 28 3.11 -0.20 -11.63
CA ALA A 28 1.68 -0.50 -11.59
C ALA A 28 1.40 -2.02 -11.69
N GLY A 29 2.12 -2.72 -12.58
CA GLY A 29 2.04 -4.17 -12.74
C GLY A 29 2.48 -4.92 -11.48
N PHE A 30 3.49 -4.42 -10.77
CA PHE A 30 3.87 -4.95 -9.46
C PHE A 30 2.75 -4.76 -8.43
N GLY A 31 2.13 -3.58 -8.38
CA GLY A 31 0.94 -3.34 -7.54
C GLY A 31 -0.19 -4.33 -7.82
N ALA A 32 -0.43 -4.63 -9.09
CA ALA A 32 -1.43 -5.62 -9.48
C ALA A 32 -1.10 -7.03 -9.01
N LYS A 33 0.17 -7.45 -9.06
CA LYS A 33 0.61 -8.74 -8.51
C LYS A 33 0.46 -8.78 -6.98
N LEU A 34 0.76 -7.68 -6.30
CA LEU A 34 0.60 -7.55 -4.86
C LEU A 34 -0.86 -7.72 -4.42
N ALA A 35 -1.82 -7.27 -5.23
CA ALA A 35 -3.25 -7.39 -4.98
C ALA A 35 -3.70 -8.82 -4.68
N ALA A 36 -3.11 -9.82 -5.34
CA ALA A 36 -3.45 -11.23 -5.16
C ALA A 36 -3.12 -11.76 -3.76
N GLY A 37 -2.19 -11.12 -3.04
CA GLY A 37 -1.79 -11.50 -1.69
C GLY A 37 -2.46 -10.68 -0.58
N ILE A 38 -3.26 -9.66 -0.91
CA ILE A 38 -3.87 -8.79 0.11
C ILE A 38 -4.99 -9.53 0.85
N GLY A 39 -5.02 -9.37 2.17
CA GLY A 39 -6.09 -9.86 3.02
C GLY A 39 -6.31 -9.00 4.27
N PRO A 40 -7.38 -9.27 5.03
CA PRO A 40 -7.69 -8.57 6.27
C PRO A 40 -6.54 -8.64 7.30
N GLY A 41 -6.30 -7.54 8.00
CA GLY A 41 -5.25 -7.45 9.04
C GLY A 41 -3.82 -7.25 8.51
N MET A 42 -3.64 -7.24 7.19
CA MET A 42 -2.34 -6.95 6.57
C MET A 42 -1.99 -5.46 6.70
N ARG A 43 -0.71 -5.17 6.95
CA ARG A 43 -0.15 -3.81 7.01
C ARG A 43 1.01 -3.71 6.04
N ILE A 44 0.95 -2.73 5.15
CA ILE A 44 1.99 -2.47 4.14
C ILE A 44 2.58 -1.10 4.43
N TYR A 45 3.89 -1.05 4.63
CA TYR A 45 4.63 0.19 4.83
C TYR A 45 5.43 0.49 3.58
N LEU A 46 5.16 1.62 2.93
CA LEU A 46 5.93 2.11 1.78
C LEU A 46 6.85 3.22 2.24
N ARG A 47 8.17 3.04 2.04
CA ARG A 47 9.19 4.08 2.30
C ARG A 47 9.92 4.43 1.01
N GLY A 48 10.24 5.70 0.86
CA GLY A 48 11.01 6.23 -0.26
C GLY A 48 10.80 7.74 -0.38
N ASP A 49 11.66 8.40 -1.15
CA ASP A 49 11.67 9.86 -1.30
C ASP A 49 10.50 10.41 -2.13
N LEU A 50 10.42 11.73 -2.27
CA LEU A 50 9.47 12.37 -3.20
C LEU A 50 9.65 11.79 -4.60
N GLY A 51 8.55 11.44 -5.26
CA GLY A 51 8.62 10.91 -6.63
C GLY A 51 9.15 9.48 -6.73
N SER A 52 9.39 8.77 -5.62
CA SER A 52 9.87 7.37 -5.65
C SER A 52 8.87 6.33 -6.17
N GLY A 53 7.68 6.75 -6.64
CA GLY A 53 6.66 5.85 -7.20
C GLY A 53 5.71 5.18 -6.19
N LYS A 54 5.72 5.56 -4.90
CA LYS A 54 4.80 5.00 -3.87
C LYS A 54 3.33 5.08 -4.30
N THR A 55 2.89 6.25 -4.73
CA THR A 55 1.49 6.47 -5.17
C THR A 55 1.16 5.69 -6.43
N THR A 56 2.11 5.54 -7.36
CA THR A 56 1.95 4.69 -8.55
C THR A 56 1.73 3.24 -8.17
N LEU A 57 2.50 2.72 -7.21
CA LEU A 57 2.33 1.36 -6.70
C LEU A 57 0.95 1.15 -6.08
N ILE A 58 0.52 2.06 -5.19
CA ILE A 58 -0.80 2.01 -4.56
C ILE A 58 -1.92 2.09 -5.59
N ARG A 59 -1.78 2.94 -6.62
CA ARG A 59 -2.74 3.01 -7.73
C ARG A 59 -2.88 1.69 -8.47
N GLY A 60 -1.76 1.04 -8.81
CA GLY A 60 -1.76 -0.27 -9.48
C GLY A 60 -2.45 -1.33 -8.63
N LEU A 61 -2.16 -1.35 -7.33
CA LEU A 61 -2.78 -2.23 -6.34
C LEU A 61 -4.30 -2.03 -6.26
N LEU A 62 -4.75 -0.81 -6.02
CA LEU A 62 -6.17 -0.49 -5.84
C LEU A 62 -6.98 -0.76 -7.11
N ARG A 63 -6.42 -0.46 -8.30
CA ARG A 63 -7.05 -0.78 -9.58
C ARG A 63 -7.23 -2.29 -9.77
N ALA A 64 -6.23 -3.09 -9.44
CA ALA A 64 -6.31 -4.54 -9.54
C ALA A 64 -7.31 -5.15 -8.55
N LEU A 65 -7.52 -4.50 -7.40
CA LEU A 65 -8.58 -4.88 -6.45
C LEU A 65 -9.98 -4.47 -6.93
N GLY A 66 -10.09 -3.52 -7.88
CA GLY A 66 -11.36 -3.11 -8.49
C GLY A 66 -11.80 -1.68 -8.18
N VAL A 67 -10.94 -0.87 -7.55
CA VAL A 67 -11.19 0.57 -7.36
C VAL A 67 -11.15 1.27 -8.72
N LYS A 68 -12.27 1.92 -9.09
CA LYS A 68 -12.40 2.65 -10.36
C LYS A 68 -12.19 4.16 -10.20
N ASP A 69 -12.28 4.66 -8.97
CA ASP A 69 -12.15 6.08 -8.68
C ASP A 69 -10.71 6.58 -8.84
N THR A 70 -10.58 7.90 -8.94
CA THR A 70 -9.26 8.53 -9.03
C THR A 70 -8.55 8.40 -7.69
N VAL A 71 -7.60 7.47 -7.62
CA VAL A 71 -6.67 7.37 -6.49
C VAL A 71 -5.67 8.53 -6.56
N LYS A 72 -5.75 9.41 -5.57
CA LYS A 72 -4.82 10.52 -5.32
C LYS A 72 -4.10 10.28 -3.99
N SER A 73 -2.93 10.90 -3.81
CA SER A 73 -2.28 10.94 -2.49
C SER A 73 -3.14 11.79 -1.55
N PRO A 74 -3.51 11.28 -0.36
CA PRO A 74 -4.23 12.05 0.65
C PRO A 74 -3.29 12.97 1.45
N SER A 75 -2.41 13.73 0.78
CA SER A 75 -1.40 14.57 1.44
C SER A 75 -1.99 15.56 2.46
N TYR A 76 -3.26 15.94 2.31
CA TYR A 76 -3.98 16.83 3.23
C TYR A 76 -5.07 16.15 4.06
N ALA A 77 -5.57 14.99 3.63
CA ALA A 77 -6.65 14.26 4.31
C ALA A 77 -6.13 13.28 5.38
N LEU A 78 -4.81 13.05 5.43
CA LEU A 78 -4.09 12.07 6.27
C LEU A 78 -4.47 10.61 5.98
N VAL A 79 -5.73 10.32 5.66
CA VAL A 79 -6.24 9.00 5.31
C VAL A 79 -7.28 9.07 4.20
N GLU A 80 -7.19 8.16 3.24
CA GLU A 80 -8.25 7.87 2.27
C GLU A 80 -8.74 6.43 2.46
N LEU A 81 -10.05 6.23 2.51
CA LEU A 81 -10.67 4.91 2.62
C LEU A 81 -11.18 4.43 1.26
N TYR A 82 -10.70 3.27 0.82
CA TYR A 82 -11.22 2.57 -0.35
C TYR A 82 -11.95 1.30 0.08
N VAL A 83 -13.24 1.22 -0.23
CA VAL A 83 -14.06 0.03 0.03
C VAL A 83 -14.05 -0.85 -1.21
N VAL A 84 -13.49 -2.05 -1.08
CA VAL A 84 -13.34 -2.99 -2.19
C VAL A 84 -13.92 -4.35 -1.80
N SER A 85 -15.10 -4.66 -2.33
CA SER A 85 -15.87 -5.83 -1.92
C SER A 85 -16.09 -5.86 -0.40
N ARG A 86 -15.44 -6.78 0.33
CA ARG A 86 -15.49 -6.91 1.80
C ARG A 86 -14.24 -6.37 2.50
N LEU A 87 -13.33 -5.74 1.75
CA LEU A 87 -12.06 -5.22 2.27
C LEU A 87 -12.10 -3.69 2.36
N ASN A 88 -11.72 -3.17 3.53
CA ASN A 88 -11.50 -1.74 3.75
C ASN A 88 -10.01 -1.46 3.68
N LEU A 89 -9.58 -0.68 2.69
CA LEU A 89 -8.19 -0.27 2.51
C LEU A 89 -8.03 1.18 2.98
N TYR A 90 -7.19 1.37 3.98
CA TYR A 90 -6.86 2.69 4.52
C TYR A 90 -5.50 3.10 3.95
N HIS A 91 -5.50 4.12 3.10
CA HIS A 91 -4.28 4.68 2.54
C HIS A 91 -3.88 5.90 3.35
N PHE A 92 -2.77 5.80 4.08
CA PHE A 92 -2.17 6.91 4.81
C PHE A 92 -0.98 7.45 4.05
N ASP A 93 -0.87 8.77 3.97
CA ASP A 93 0.32 9.44 3.44
C ASP A 93 0.88 10.37 4.52
N PHE A 94 1.97 9.94 5.13
CA PHE A 94 2.71 10.68 6.14
C PHE A 94 3.94 11.27 5.46
N TYR A 95 3.73 12.37 4.75
CA TYR A 95 4.80 13.15 4.17
C TYR A 95 5.62 13.85 5.25
#